data_AF-A0A1Y3UC23-F1
#
_entry.id   AF-A0A1Y3UC23-F1
#
_cell.length_a   1.000
_cell.length_b   1.000
_cell.length_c   1.000
_cell.angle_alpha   90.00
_cell.angle_beta   90.00
_cell.angle_gamma   90.00
#
_symmetry.space_group_name_H-M   'P 1'
#
loop_
_entity.id
_entity.type
_entity.pdbx_description
1 polymer ?
#
loop_
_entity_poly.entity_id
_entity_poly.type
_entity_poly.pdbx_seq_one_letter_code
_entity_poly.pdbx_strand_id
1 'polypeptide(L)'
;MLVNFDKTGRVVWYNLYVSKEAAESCICDNTIWLDASLPPFPEPKEGFVVYLKLNEKQQLIYDYEPEPEPVYTDLQIIMQGLADLELAILEGGM
;
A
#
# COMPACT_ATOMS: atom_id res chain seq x y z
N MET A 1 20.37 -1.98 0.84
CA MET A 1 19.22 -2.10 -0.09
C MET A 1 18.95 -0.75 -0.72
N LEU A 2 18.44 -0.73 -1.96
CA LEU A 2 18.02 0.51 -2.61
C LEU A 2 16.53 0.74 -2.34
N VAL A 3 16.14 1.93 -1.88
CA VAL A 3 14.76 2.22 -1.46
C VAL A 3 14.32 3.54 -2.08
N ASN A 4 13.11 3.55 -2.65
CA ASN A 4 12.50 4.76 -3.20
C ASN A 4 11.30 5.19 -2.37
N PHE A 5 11.18 6.50 -2.19
CA PHE A 5 10.16 7.14 -1.38
C PHE A 5 9.27 8.05 -2.22
N ASP A 6 8.00 8.16 -1.82
CA ASP A 6 7.13 9.21 -2.31
C ASP A 6 7.34 10.52 -1.54
N LYS A 7 6.60 11.56 -1.93
CA LYS A 7 6.68 12.89 -1.31
C LYS A 7 6.19 12.93 0.15
N THR A 8 5.49 11.88 0.59
CA THR A 8 4.97 11.75 1.96
C THR A 8 5.90 10.93 2.85
N GLY A 9 7.02 10.43 2.30
CA GLY A 9 8.00 9.60 3.02
C GLY A 9 7.64 8.11 3.09
N ARG A 10 6.70 7.65 2.26
CA ARG A 10 6.33 6.24 2.15
C ARG A 10 7.22 5.55 1.14
N VAL A 11 7.58 4.30 1.40
CA VAL A 11 8.33 3.47 0.46
C VAL A 11 7.43 3.06 -0.69
N VAL A 12 7.80 3.42 -1.91
CA VAL A 12 7.10 3.03 -3.14
C VAL A 12 7.62 1.68 -3.63
N TRP A 13 8.94 1.49 -3.60
CA TRP A 13 9.59 0.24 -3.95
C TRP A 13 10.96 0.12 -3.27
N TYR A 14 11.45 -1.10 -3.18
CA TYR A 14 12.81 -1.38 -2.72
C TYR A 14 13.44 -2.53 -3.52
N ASN A 15 14.76 -2.57 -3.57
CA ASN A 15 15.54 -3.64 -4.18
C ASN A 15 16.58 -4.16 -3.19
N LEU A 16 16.43 -5.44 -2.82
CA LEU A 16 17.32 -6.15 -1.89
C LEU A 16 18.53 -6.80 -2.58
N TYR A 17 18.47 -6.97 -3.91
CA TYR A 17 19.40 -7.79 -4.68
C TYR A 17 20.45 -6.97 -5.44
N VAL A 18 20.26 -5.66 -5.55
CA VAL A 18 21.23 -4.77 -6.19
C VAL A 18 22.42 -4.52 -5.26
N SER A 19 23.64 -4.54 -5.81
CA SER A 19 24.84 -4.18 -5.05
C SER A 19 24.88 -2.68 -4.78
N LYS A 20 25.67 -2.26 -3.80
CA LYS A 20 25.81 -0.84 -3.46
C LYS A 20 26.38 -0.04 -4.63
N GLU A 21 27.39 -0.58 -5.29
CA GLU A 21 28.08 0.04 -6.42
C GLU A 21 27.15 0.23 -7.61
N ALA A 22 26.33 -0.77 -7.92
CA ALA A 22 25.33 -0.67 -8.99
C ALA A 22 24.23 0.35 -8.65
N ALA A 23 23.84 0.41 -7.37
CA ALA A 23 22.82 1.31 -6.88
C ALA A 23 23.23 2.79 -6.89
N GLU A 24 24.53 3.11 -6.80
CA GLU A 24 25.03 4.50 -6.81
C GLU A 24 24.51 5.30 -8.01
N SER A 25 24.42 4.67 -9.18
CA SER A 25 23.88 5.30 -10.40
C SER A 25 22.38 5.62 -10.34
N CYS A 26 21.64 4.98 -9.42
CA CYS A 26 20.21 5.12 -9.23
C CYS A 26 19.84 6.03 -8.04
N ILE A 27 20.83 6.44 -7.23
CA ILE A 27 20.59 7.33 -6.08
C ILE A 27 20.17 8.71 -6.59
N CYS A 28 19.07 9.22 -6.05
CA CYS A 28 18.53 10.55 -6.34
C CYS A 28 17.72 11.05 -5.14
N ASP A 29 17.10 12.22 -5.24
CA ASP A 29 16.39 12.88 -4.13
C ASP A 29 15.41 11.96 -3.37
N ASN A 30 14.73 11.07 -4.10
CA ASN A 30 13.73 10.16 -3.55
C ASN A 30 14.23 8.72 -3.43
N THR A 31 15.45 8.41 -3.87
CA THR A 31 15.98 7.04 -3.90
C THR A 31 17.31 6.98 -3.17
N ILE A 32 17.37 6.24 -2.08
CA ILE A 32 18.56 6.16 -1.23
C ILE A 32 19.03 4.72 -1.04
N TRP A 33 20.34 4.58 -0.81
CA TRP A 33 20.89 3.34 -0.28
C TRP A 33 20.69 3.30 1.23
N LEU A 34 20.10 2.21 1.73
CA LEU A 34 19.84 2.01 3.15
C LEU A 34 20.48 0.72 3.62
N ASP A 35 21.34 0.83 4.63
CA ASP A 35 22.02 -0.31 5.26
C ASP A 35 21.16 -0.85 6.42
N ALA A 36 20.00 -1.41 6.07
CA ALA A 36 19.12 -2.09 7.00
C ALA A 36 18.44 -3.28 6.34
N SER A 37 17.74 -4.04 7.16
CA SER A 37 16.87 -5.15 6.77
C SER A 37 15.41 -4.69 6.77
N LEU A 38 14.56 -5.40 6.02
CA LEU A 38 13.12 -5.20 6.16
C LEU A 38 12.67 -5.72 7.54
N PRO A 39 11.80 -4.98 8.26
CA PRO A 39 11.12 -5.53 9.41
C PRO A 39 10.20 -6.70 8.99
N PRO A 40 9.81 -7.59 9.92
CA PRO A 40 8.80 -8.59 9.65
C PRO A 40 7.49 -7.92 9.23
N PHE A 41 6.79 -8.52 8.25
CA PHE A 41 5.48 -8.03 7.84
C PHE A 41 4.50 -8.12 9.02
N PRO A 42 3.72 -7.07 9.30
CA PRO A 42 2.89 -7.03 10.49
C PRO A 42 1.57 -7.79 10.25
N GLU A 43 0.79 -8.01 11.31
CA GLU A 43 -0.50 -8.69 11.17
C GLU A 43 -1.49 -7.81 10.36
N PRO A 44 -2.28 -8.40 9.45
CA PRO A 44 -3.34 -7.67 8.77
C PRO A 44 -4.36 -7.11 9.77
N LYS A 45 -4.87 -5.91 9.50
CA LYS A 45 -5.88 -5.24 10.32
C LYS A 45 -7.06 -4.86 9.44
N GLU A 46 -8.25 -5.37 9.76
CA GLU A 46 -9.46 -5.12 8.98
C GLU A 46 -9.76 -3.62 8.84
N GLY A 47 -10.03 -3.18 7.60
CA GLY A 47 -10.28 -1.78 7.27
C GLY A 47 -9.03 -0.89 7.28
N PHE A 48 -7.83 -1.47 7.27
CA PHE A 48 -6.57 -0.73 7.18
C PHE A 48 -5.62 -1.31 6.14
N VAL A 49 -4.98 -0.43 5.37
CA VAL A 49 -3.85 -0.77 4.50
C VAL A 49 -2.53 -0.59 5.24
N VAL A 50 -1.59 -1.50 4.99
CA VAL A 50 -0.23 -1.44 5.53
C VAL A 50 0.67 -0.72 4.53
N TYR A 51 1.46 0.22 5.01
CA TYR A 51 2.50 0.87 4.22
C TYR A 51 3.83 0.86 4.97
N LEU A 52 4.92 0.90 4.21
CA LEU A 52 6.27 0.94 4.75
C LEU A 52 6.77 2.39 4.70
N LYS A 53 7.43 2.84 5.77
CA LYS A 53 8.02 4.18 5.85
C LYS A 53 9.33 4.17 6.61
N LEU A 54 10.05 5.28 6.53
CA LEU A 54 11.23 5.52 7.36
C LEU A 54 10.82 6.27 8.64
N ASN A 55 11.27 5.81 9.80
CA ASN A 55 11.10 6.55 11.05
C ASN A 55 12.20 7.61 11.23
N GLU A 56 12.10 8.43 12.28
CA GLU A 56 13.07 9.49 12.61
C GLU A 56 14.48 8.96 12.90
N LYS A 57 14.61 7.67 13.23
CA LYS A 57 15.89 6.98 13.47
C LYS A 57 16.45 6.30 12.21
N GLN A 58 15.91 6.62 11.04
CA GLN A 58 16.29 6.02 9.75
C GLN A 58 16.09 4.49 9.68
N GLN A 59 15.07 3.98 10.37
CA GLN A 59 14.70 2.57 10.33
C GLN A 59 13.41 2.38 9.54
N LEU A 60 13.35 1.31 8.76
CA LEU A 60 12.14 0.89 8.05
C LEU A 60 11.13 0.33 9.07
N ILE A 61 9.92 0.87 9.06
CA ILE A 61 8.79 0.43 9.90
C ILE A 61 7.51 0.34 9.07
N TYR A 62 6.64 -0.60 9.43
CA TYR A 62 5.28 -0.65 8.90
C TYR A 62 4.35 0.19 9.77
N ASP A 63 3.39 0.83 9.11
CA ASP A 63 2.31 1.57 9.76
C ASP A 63 1.00 1.34 8.98
N TYR A 64 -0.12 1.76 9.56
CA TYR A 64 -1.45 1.49 9.04
C TYR A 64 -2.19 2.78 8.69
N GLU A 65 -2.92 2.73 7.59
CA GLU A 65 -3.84 3.79 7.16
C GLU A 65 -5.23 3.18 7.03
N PRO A 66 -6.30 3.90 7.37
CA PRO A 66 -7.64 3.45 7.02
C PRO A 66 -7.71 3.12 5.52
N GLU A 67 -8.32 1.99 5.18
CA GLU A 67 -8.65 1.69 3.79
C GLU A 67 -9.49 2.85 3.22
N PRO A 68 -9.10 3.42 2.07
CA PRO A 68 -9.90 4.46 1.45
C PRO A 68 -11.27 3.89 1.12
N GLU A 69 -12.32 4.66 1.39
CA GLU A 69 -13.67 4.27 0.98
C GLU A 69 -13.68 4.03 -0.54
N PRO A 70 -14.30 2.93 -1.00
CA PRO A 70 -14.38 2.66 -2.41
C PRO A 70 -15.12 3.80 -3.11
N VAL A 71 -14.43 4.47 -4.03
CA VAL A 71 -15.06 5.46 -4.91
C VAL A 71 -15.69 4.70 -6.07
N TYR A 72 -16.99 4.52 -6.01
CA TYR A 72 -17.74 3.89 -7.08
C TYR A 72 -18.03 4.89 -8.21
N THR A 73 -17.84 4.45 -9.44
CA THR A 73 -18.36 5.15 -10.62
C THR A 73 -19.89 5.03 -10.69
N ASP A 74 -20.56 5.95 -11.39
CA ASP A 74 -22.02 5.89 -11.59
C ASP A 74 -22.49 4.52 -12.11
N LEU A 75 -21.73 3.93 -13.05
CA LEU A 75 -22.01 2.59 -13.58
C LEU A 75 -21.90 1.50 -12.51
N GLN A 76 -20.91 1.57 -11.62
CA GLN A 76 -20.75 0.61 -10.52
C GLN A 76 -21.86 0.75 -9.48
N ILE A 77 -22.30 1.98 -9.19
CA ILE A 77 -23.44 2.23 -8.30
C ILE A 77 -24.72 1.62 -8.89
N ILE A 78 -24.97 1.84 -10.19
CA ILE A 78 -26.14 1.29 -10.88
C ILE A 78 -26.10 -0.25 -10.88
N MET A 79 -24.95 -0.84 -11.21
CA MET A 79 -24.81 -2.30 -11.22
C MET A 79 -25.02 -2.90 -9.83
N GLN A 80 -24.48 -2.28 -8.78
CA GLN A 80 -24.69 -2.74 -7.40
C GLN A 80 -26.17 -2.65 -7.01
N GLY A 81 -26.84 -1.53 -7.32
CA GLY A 81 -28.26 -1.36 -7.03
C GLY A 81 -29.17 -2.37 -7.74
N LEU A 82 -28.82 -2.79 -8.96
CA LEU A 82 -29.53 -3.86 -9.67
C LEU A 82 -29.31 -5.23 -9.02
N ALA A 83 -28.07 -5.53 -8.61
CA ALA A 83 -27.76 -6.78 -7.91
C ALA A 83 -28.47 -6.88 -6.56
N ASP A 84 -28.51 -5.78 -5.79
CA ASP A 84 -29.19 -5.74 -4.50
C ASP A 84 -30.72 -5.90 -4.66
N LEU A 85 -31.30 -5.34 -5.72
CA LEU A 85 -32.72 -5.52 -6.05
C LEU A 85 -33.04 -6.96 -6.43
N GLU A 86 -32.20 -7.59 -7.25
CA GLU A 86 -32.35 -9.00 -7.63
C GLU A 86 -32.28 -9.91 -6.40
N LEU A 87 -31.31 -9.66 -5.50
CA LEU A 87 -31.19 -10.39 -4.24
C LEU A 87 -32.44 -10.20 -3.36
N ALA A 88 -32.93 -8.98 -3.19
CA ALA A 88 -34.12 -8.70 -2.39
C ALA A 88 -35.39 -9.37 -2.96
N ILE A 89 -35.50 -9.50 -4.29
CA ILE A 89 -36.60 -10.24 -4.93
C ILE A 89 -36.48 -11.75 -4.66
N LEU A 90 -35.27 -12.29 -4.71
CA LEU A 90 -35.02 -13.71 -4.43
C LEU A 90 -35.24 -14.06 -2.94
N GLU A 91 -34.87 -13.17 -2.03
CA GLU A 91 -35.02 -13.37 -0.58
C GLU A 91 -36.42 -13.01 -0.05
N GLY A 92 -37.10 -12.05 -0.68
CA GLY A 92 -38.47 -11.64 -0.34
C GLY A 92 -39.56 -12.46 -1.03
N GLY A 93 -39.20 -13.39 -1.90
CA GLY A 93 -40.08 -14.32 -2.60
C GLY A 93 -40.38 -15.59 -1.80
N MET A 94 -40.91 -15.46 -0.58
CA MET A 94 -41.62 -16.53 0.16
C MET A 94 -42.90 -16.00 0.79
#